data_AF-A0AB38V0Z1-F1
#
_entry.id   AF-A0AB38V0Z1-F1
#
_cell.length_a   1.000
_cell.length_b   1.000
_cell.length_c   1.000
_cell.angle_alpha   90.00
_cell.angle_beta   90.00
_cell.angle_gamma   90.00
#
_symmetry.space_group_name_H-M   'P 1'
#
loop_
_entity.id
_entity.type
_entity.pdbx_description
1 polymer ?
#
loop_
_entity_poly.entity_id
_entity_poly.type
_entity_poly.pdbx_seq_one_letter_code
_entity_poly.pdbx_strand_id
1 'polypeptide(L)'
;MSADPRVAMAVAVGHPRRAVIDRAWRAIGPGVEVLSSDDGGPLSRTVKRIIDPLVLRLRSNPQYSAPVVDPGTAAAMSDLIIGCGHELRCAAAWFDVLKRERRRLRIRSGNAQELYFPVCFELAVTKGPPAPDDRETAAAVLHEVHQGRDRTAVEVLNEYVSSATVVAGLTAQLDRSWRDIRAPEMALDTVVESFLAGLGTVLDAATGHRAAAARQRAWCALIADATPYNLGALARVDDAQLPWSIVTLGLSSAAPQRRPQVVGGSDSDRPLDRTVVDRVRATLRRALDRDALPDVPLLCAEEVDRACAPWGLLAEDKQATLVAGIEVAVELAPLDRSTTNRYPLAAQIQSRLRKEAYVLHARRYLAEGGPIHPRQQQVVDDLAAYPQPYLSRLWARLHGRDVWQEPCEDVDDVRSLLEGVARSVSLDHRQRIKSMLELQVAG
;
A
#
# COMPACT_ATOMS: atom_id res chain seq x y z
N MET A 1 44.26 -46.47 -20.64
CA MET A 1 43.80 -45.11 -21.02
C MET A 1 42.42 -45.26 -21.65
N SER A 2 41.38 -44.54 -21.30
CA SER A 2 41.04 -43.68 -20.17
C SER A 2 39.52 -43.63 -20.22
N ALA A 3 38.86 -43.92 -19.10
CA ALA A 3 37.44 -43.66 -18.96
C ALA A 3 37.25 -42.14 -18.87
N ASP A 4 36.20 -41.63 -19.49
CA ASP A 4 35.57 -40.38 -19.03
C ASP A 4 34.05 -40.56 -19.09
N PRO A 5 33.33 -40.41 -17.96
CA PRO A 5 31.90 -40.62 -17.89
C PRO A 5 31.17 -39.38 -18.41
N ARG A 6 30.19 -39.59 -19.28
CA ARG A 6 29.18 -38.58 -19.62
C ARG A 6 28.40 -38.23 -18.36
N VAL A 7 28.74 -37.10 -17.74
CA VAL A 7 27.91 -36.47 -16.71
C VAL A 7 26.62 -36.00 -17.38
N ALA A 8 25.55 -36.75 -17.18
CA ALA A 8 24.21 -36.30 -17.47
C ALA A 8 23.91 -35.11 -16.53
N MET A 9 23.97 -33.89 -17.07
CA MET A 9 23.45 -32.70 -16.38
C MET A 9 21.94 -32.87 -16.24
N ALA A 10 21.50 -33.35 -15.08
CA ALA A 10 20.12 -33.24 -14.67
C ALA A 10 19.75 -31.75 -14.63
N VAL A 11 18.85 -31.33 -15.52
CA VAL A 11 18.25 -30.00 -15.46
C VAL A 11 17.46 -29.96 -14.15
N ALA A 12 17.99 -29.26 -13.14
CA ALA A 12 17.31 -29.07 -11.87
C ALA A 12 16.03 -28.26 -12.14
N VAL A 13 14.89 -28.94 -12.24
CA VAL A 13 13.58 -28.32 -12.40
C VAL A 13 13.28 -27.61 -11.08
N GLY A 14 13.36 -26.27 -11.07
CA GLY A 14 13.00 -25.47 -9.91
C GLY A 14 11.53 -25.68 -9.53
N HIS A 15 11.24 -25.65 -8.24
CA HIS A 15 9.90 -25.85 -7.70
C HIS A 15 9.20 -24.51 -7.44
N PRO A 16 7.95 -24.31 -7.87
CA PRO A 16 7.18 -23.14 -7.49
C PRO A 16 7.04 -23.07 -5.97
N ARG A 17 7.50 -21.98 -5.36
CA ARG A 17 7.52 -21.77 -3.90
C ARG A 17 6.17 -22.06 -3.24
N ARG A 18 5.08 -21.59 -3.87
CA ARG A 18 3.72 -21.81 -3.39
C ARG A 18 3.36 -23.31 -3.30
N ALA A 19 3.80 -24.10 -4.28
CA ALA A 19 3.55 -25.55 -4.29
C ALA A 19 4.36 -26.28 -3.21
N VAL A 20 5.57 -25.81 -2.90
CA VAL A 20 6.39 -26.32 -1.79
C VAL A 20 5.68 -26.09 -0.46
N ILE A 21 5.23 -24.86 -0.20
CA ILE A 21 4.50 -24.50 1.02
C ILE A 21 3.20 -25.29 1.14
N ASP A 22 2.42 -25.41 0.06
CA ASP A 22 1.16 -26.18 0.05
C ASP A 22 1.38 -27.66 0.39
N ARG A 23 2.40 -28.29 -0.23
CA ARG A 23 2.72 -29.70 0.05
C ARG A 23 3.19 -29.90 1.48
N ALA A 24 4.10 -29.04 1.97
CA ALA A 24 4.61 -29.12 3.33
C ALA A 24 3.49 -28.89 4.37
N TRP A 25 2.58 -27.96 4.10
CA TRP A 25 1.42 -27.71 4.95
C TRP A 25 0.51 -28.95 5.05
N ARG A 26 0.19 -29.57 3.92
CA ARG A 26 -0.64 -30.80 3.89
C ARG A 26 0.03 -31.96 4.61
N ALA A 27 1.36 -32.02 4.63
CA ALA A 27 2.11 -33.05 5.35
C ALA A 27 2.06 -32.90 6.87
N ILE A 28 1.69 -31.73 7.41
CA ILE A 28 1.51 -31.53 8.86
C ILE A 28 0.38 -32.42 9.40
N GLY A 29 -0.67 -32.64 8.61
CA GLY A 29 -1.84 -33.42 9.00
C GLY A 29 -2.88 -32.61 9.80
N PRO A 30 -3.75 -33.28 10.57
CA PRO A 30 -4.89 -32.62 11.24
C PRO A 30 -4.45 -31.67 12.36
N GLY A 31 -5.38 -30.80 12.78
CA GLY A 31 -5.20 -29.84 13.88
C GLY A 31 -4.77 -28.44 13.44
N VAL A 32 -4.80 -28.14 12.14
CA VAL A 32 -4.48 -26.80 11.57
C VAL A 32 -5.63 -26.24 10.73
N GLU A 33 -6.84 -26.78 10.88
CA GLU A 33 -8.01 -26.50 10.04
C GLU A 33 -8.40 -25.02 10.05
N VAL A 34 -8.34 -24.37 11.22
CA VAL A 34 -8.65 -22.93 11.35
C VAL A 34 -7.62 -22.00 10.70
N LEU A 35 -6.46 -22.54 10.33
CA LEU A 35 -5.39 -21.88 9.59
C LEU A 35 -5.35 -22.33 8.12
N SER A 36 -6.28 -23.20 7.70
CA SER A 36 -6.36 -23.79 6.36
C SER A 36 -7.57 -23.25 5.58
N SER A 37 -7.49 -23.27 4.25
CA SER A 37 -8.64 -23.09 3.36
C SER A 37 -9.46 -24.38 3.25
N ASP A 38 -10.65 -24.27 2.66
CA ASP A 38 -11.59 -25.39 2.48
C ASP A 38 -11.00 -26.56 1.67
N ASP A 39 -9.98 -26.30 0.86
CA ASP A 39 -9.23 -27.31 0.09
C ASP A 39 -8.09 -27.98 0.88
N GLY A 40 -7.93 -27.66 2.17
CA GLY A 40 -6.89 -28.18 3.06
C GLY A 40 -5.50 -27.57 2.88
N GLY A 41 -5.33 -26.60 1.98
CA GLY A 41 -4.11 -25.81 1.87
C GLY A 41 -4.03 -24.70 2.95
N PRO A 42 -2.89 -24.03 3.13
CA PRO A 42 -2.79 -22.92 4.08
C PRO A 42 -3.57 -21.70 3.58
N LEU A 43 -4.25 -20.98 4.49
CA LEU A 43 -4.82 -19.68 4.14
C LEU A 43 -3.73 -18.72 3.64
N SER A 44 -4.09 -17.83 2.73
CA SER A 44 -3.19 -16.74 2.30
C SER A 44 -2.69 -15.90 3.49
N ARG A 45 -3.50 -15.74 4.54
CA ARG A 45 -3.09 -15.04 5.76
C ARG A 45 -2.16 -15.88 6.63
N THR A 46 -2.34 -17.20 6.70
CA THR A 46 -1.41 -18.11 7.39
C THR A 46 -0.02 -18.01 6.78
N VAL A 47 0.07 -18.00 5.45
CA VAL A 47 1.36 -17.80 4.76
C VAL A 47 1.97 -16.45 5.13
N LYS A 48 1.21 -15.35 4.98
CA LYS A 48 1.72 -13.99 5.20
C LYS A 48 2.03 -13.64 6.65
N ARG A 49 1.35 -14.25 7.62
CA ARG A 49 1.41 -13.87 9.05
C ARG A 49 2.18 -14.86 9.92
N ILE A 50 2.32 -16.11 9.48
CA ILE A 50 3.03 -17.15 10.23
C ILE A 50 4.18 -17.72 9.41
N ILE A 51 3.89 -18.31 8.24
CA ILE A 51 4.90 -19.06 7.49
C ILE A 51 6.06 -18.16 7.04
N ASP A 52 5.77 -17.05 6.38
CA ASP A 52 6.80 -16.16 5.85
C ASP A 52 7.61 -15.46 6.97
N PRO A 53 6.97 -14.80 7.96
CA PRO A 53 7.72 -14.06 8.97
C PRO A 53 8.27 -14.90 10.13
N LEU A 54 7.59 -15.98 10.55
CA LEU A 54 7.92 -16.66 11.81
C LEU A 54 8.58 -18.03 11.62
N VAL A 55 8.15 -18.78 10.60
CA VAL A 55 8.70 -20.12 10.29
C VAL A 55 9.89 -20.01 9.34
N LEU A 56 9.68 -19.49 8.12
CA LEU A 56 10.73 -19.31 7.12
C LEU A 56 11.61 -18.10 7.43
N ARG A 57 11.09 -17.11 8.16
CA ARG A 57 11.80 -15.88 8.55
C ARG A 57 12.50 -15.21 7.37
N LEU A 58 11.72 -14.84 6.34
CA LEU A 58 12.26 -14.39 5.04
C LEU A 58 13.26 -13.22 5.13
N ARG A 59 13.21 -12.39 6.18
CA ARG A 59 14.21 -11.32 6.39
C ARG A 59 15.61 -11.88 6.66
N SER A 60 15.69 -12.97 7.42
CA SER A 60 16.95 -13.65 7.76
C SER A 60 17.31 -14.72 6.74
N ASN A 61 16.32 -15.24 6.00
CA ASN A 61 16.50 -16.29 4.99
C ASN A 61 15.92 -15.87 3.63
N PRO A 62 16.50 -14.88 2.94
CA PRO A 62 16.00 -14.36 1.68
C PRO A 62 15.96 -15.42 0.56
N GLN A 63 16.77 -16.48 0.65
CA GLN A 63 16.73 -17.59 -0.30
C GLN A 63 15.35 -18.27 -0.40
N TYR A 64 14.52 -18.18 0.64
CA TYR A 64 13.17 -18.74 0.65
C TYR A 64 12.11 -17.84 0.01
N SER A 65 12.46 -16.61 -0.41
CA SER A 65 11.49 -15.65 -0.98
C SER A 65 11.35 -15.75 -2.51
N ALA A 66 12.24 -16.47 -3.20
CA ALA A 66 12.20 -16.60 -4.65
C ALA A 66 10.90 -17.28 -5.13
N PRO A 67 10.26 -16.81 -6.22
CA PRO A 67 9.02 -17.42 -6.74
C PRO A 67 9.18 -18.89 -7.14
N VAL A 68 10.38 -19.26 -7.59
CA VAL A 68 10.81 -20.62 -7.92
C VAL A 68 12.10 -20.87 -7.16
N VAL A 69 12.15 -21.97 -6.40
CA VAL A 69 13.29 -22.36 -5.57
C VAL A 69 13.95 -23.62 -6.12
N ASP A 70 15.26 -23.76 -5.95
CA ASP A 70 15.97 -24.98 -6.32
C ASP A 70 15.56 -26.16 -5.41
N PRO A 71 15.82 -27.41 -5.80
CA PRO A 71 15.43 -28.59 -5.02
C PRO A 71 15.95 -28.62 -3.57
N GLY A 72 17.18 -28.13 -3.32
CA GLY A 72 17.76 -28.10 -1.98
C GLY A 72 17.05 -27.09 -1.09
N THR A 73 16.80 -25.89 -1.61
CA THR A 73 16.02 -24.86 -0.92
C THR A 73 14.57 -25.32 -0.68
N ALA A 74 13.94 -26.00 -1.65
CA ALA A 74 12.59 -26.54 -1.51
C ALA A 74 12.49 -27.60 -0.40
N ALA A 75 13.49 -28.48 -0.30
CA ALA A 75 13.57 -29.48 0.77
C ALA A 75 13.71 -28.80 2.14
N ALA A 76 14.66 -27.87 2.28
CA ALA A 76 14.87 -27.13 3.52
C ALA A 76 13.62 -26.35 3.98
N MET A 77 12.90 -25.71 3.05
CA MET A 77 11.62 -25.06 3.35
C MET A 77 10.57 -26.06 3.87
N SER A 78 10.49 -27.23 3.24
CA SER A 78 9.52 -28.27 3.63
C SER A 78 9.83 -28.80 5.03
N ASP A 79 11.10 -29.08 5.31
CA ASP A 79 11.57 -29.58 6.61
C ASP A 79 11.31 -28.57 7.73
N LEU A 80 11.52 -27.27 7.48
CA LEU A 80 11.21 -26.22 8.45
C LEU A 80 9.71 -26.15 8.76
N ILE A 81 8.86 -26.18 7.73
CA ILE A 81 7.40 -26.09 7.91
C ILE A 81 6.87 -27.32 8.64
N ILE A 82 7.29 -28.52 8.24
CA ILE A 82 6.88 -29.78 8.88
C ILE A 82 7.44 -29.86 10.31
N GLY A 83 8.68 -29.41 10.51
CA GLY A 83 9.33 -29.33 11.82
C GLY A 83 8.57 -28.45 12.81
N CYS A 84 7.97 -27.35 12.34
CA CYS A 84 7.09 -26.49 13.13
C CYS A 84 5.64 -27.01 13.25
N GLY A 85 5.35 -28.25 12.83
CA GLY A 85 3.99 -28.78 12.78
C GLY A 85 3.31 -28.86 14.15
N HIS A 86 4.06 -29.09 15.23
CA HIS A 86 3.51 -29.10 16.60
C HIS A 86 3.08 -27.70 17.04
N GLU A 87 3.93 -26.69 16.82
CA GLU A 87 3.67 -25.29 17.13
C GLU A 87 2.51 -24.76 16.29
N LEU A 88 2.41 -25.14 15.02
CA LEU A 88 1.29 -24.75 14.14
C LEU A 88 -0.06 -25.32 14.62
N ARG A 89 -0.09 -26.56 15.12
CA ARG A 89 -1.28 -27.14 15.77
C ARG A 89 -1.64 -26.42 17.07
N CYS A 90 -0.63 -26.12 17.90
CA CYS A 90 -0.86 -25.36 19.14
C CYS A 90 -1.36 -23.95 18.83
N ALA A 91 -0.85 -23.30 17.78
CA ALA A 91 -1.29 -21.98 17.34
C ALA A 91 -2.74 -22.01 16.86
N ALA A 92 -3.14 -23.05 16.11
CA ALA A 92 -4.52 -23.26 15.73
C ALA A 92 -5.44 -23.42 16.96
N ALA A 93 -5.02 -24.21 17.96
CA ALA A 93 -5.76 -24.37 19.21
C ALA A 93 -5.89 -23.05 20.00
N TRP A 94 -4.80 -22.29 20.12
CA TRP A 94 -4.81 -20.95 20.72
C TRP A 94 -5.76 -20.01 20.00
N PHE A 95 -5.81 -20.04 18.67
CA PHE A 95 -6.71 -19.19 17.90
C PHE A 95 -8.18 -19.46 18.22
N ASP A 96 -8.57 -20.70 18.48
CA ASP A 96 -9.92 -21.04 18.92
C ASP A 96 -10.23 -20.54 20.33
N VAL A 97 -9.25 -20.57 21.24
CA VAL A 97 -9.39 -19.99 22.59
C VAL A 97 -9.56 -18.47 22.50
N LEU A 98 -8.71 -17.79 21.73
CA LEU A 98 -8.80 -16.33 21.51
C LEU A 98 -10.11 -15.95 20.80
N LYS A 99 -10.61 -16.74 19.84
CA LYS A 99 -11.93 -16.49 19.20
C LYS A 99 -13.09 -16.64 20.18
N ARG A 100 -13.02 -17.60 21.11
CA ARG A 100 -14.02 -17.76 22.17
C ARG A 100 -14.01 -16.57 23.13
N GLU A 101 -12.83 -16.18 23.62
CA GLU A 101 -12.74 -15.06 24.57
C GLU A 101 -13.03 -13.71 23.89
N ARG A 102 -12.66 -13.51 22.61
CA ARG A 102 -13.04 -12.32 21.81
C ARG A 102 -14.56 -12.12 21.78
N ARG A 103 -15.31 -13.21 21.55
CA ARG A 103 -16.79 -13.18 21.55
C ARG A 103 -17.32 -12.83 22.94
N ARG A 104 -16.72 -13.39 24.00
CA ARG A 104 -17.11 -13.13 25.39
C ARG A 104 -16.89 -11.67 25.79
N LEU A 105 -15.72 -11.12 25.44
CA LEU A 105 -15.36 -9.71 25.68
C LEU A 105 -16.06 -8.74 24.70
N ARG A 106 -16.93 -9.25 23.81
CA ARG A 106 -17.69 -8.47 22.82
C ARG A 106 -16.81 -7.59 21.92
N ILE A 107 -15.59 -8.01 21.66
CA ILE A 107 -14.65 -7.31 20.78
C ILE A 107 -15.10 -7.49 19.33
N ARG A 108 -15.49 -6.39 18.68
CA ARG A 108 -15.99 -6.37 17.28
C ARG A 108 -14.99 -5.77 16.28
N SER A 109 -13.99 -5.05 16.76
CA SER A 109 -12.93 -4.43 15.95
C SER A 109 -11.87 -5.44 15.48
N GLY A 110 -11.18 -5.10 14.38
CA GLY A 110 -10.02 -5.81 13.86
C GLY A 110 -10.32 -7.14 13.15
N ASN A 111 -9.52 -7.48 12.14
CA ASN A 111 -9.55 -8.80 11.52
C ASN A 111 -8.81 -9.80 12.41
N ALA A 112 -9.54 -10.76 12.99
CA ALA A 112 -8.97 -11.73 13.93
C ALA A 112 -7.83 -12.56 13.34
N GLN A 113 -7.89 -12.92 12.05
CA GLN A 113 -6.81 -13.68 11.41
C GLN A 113 -5.55 -12.82 11.23
N GLU A 114 -5.71 -11.51 11.01
CA GLU A 114 -4.54 -10.63 10.83
C GLU A 114 -3.88 -10.28 12.15
N LEU A 115 -4.69 -10.07 13.20
CA LEU A 115 -4.20 -9.66 14.51
C LEU A 115 -3.70 -10.84 15.34
N TYR A 116 -4.37 -11.99 15.30
CA TYR A 116 -4.13 -13.05 16.28
C TYR A 116 -3.21 -14.15 15.77
N PHE A 117 -3.08 -14.35 14.46
CA PHE A 117 -2.25 -15.43 13.91
C PHE A 117 -0.78 -15.37 14.39
N PRO A 118 -0.08 -14.21 14.34
CA PRO A 118 1.27 -14.13 14.87
C PRO A 118 1.34 -14.43 16.37
N VAL A 119 0.40 -13.87 17.14
CA VAL A 119 0.34 -14.01 18.60
C VAL A 119 0.04 -15.45 19.03
N CYS A 120 -0.84 -16.15 18.30
CA CYS A 120 -1.13 -17.56 18.56
C CYS A 120 0.11 -18.44 18.31
N PHE A 121 0.92 -18.10 17.30
CA PHE A 121 2.18 -18.81 17.05
C PHE A 121 3.21 -18.52 18.14
N GLU A 122 3.30 -17.29 18.61
CA GLU A 122 4.16 -16.93 19.75
C GLU A 122 3.75 -17.66 21.03
N LEU A 123 2.46 -17.71 21.34
CA LEU A 123 1.92 -18.48 22.47
C LEU A 123 2.21 -19.97 22.31
N ALA A 124 2.10 -20.51 21.10
CA ALA A 124 2.45 -21.90 20.83
C ALA A 124 3.92 -22.20 21.11
N VAL A 125 4.83 -21.31 20.69
CA VAL A 125 6.27 -21.46 20.92
C VAL A 125 6.64 -21.29 22.39
N THR A 126 6.02 -20.33 23.09
CA THR A 126 6.40 -19.98 24.46
C THR A 126 5.67 -20.79 25.53
N LYS A 127 4.43 -21.21 25.27
CA LYS A 127 3.55 -21.88 26.24
C LYS A 127 3.09 -23.27 25.79
N GLY A 128 3.31 -23.67 24.53
CA GLY A 128 2.78 -24.92 24.00
C GLY A 128 1.25 -24.86 23.77
N PRO A 129 0.52 -25.99 23.86
CA PRO A 129 -0.93 -26.00 23.65
C PRO A 129 -1.68 -25.28 24.79
N PRO A 130 -2.83 -24.64 24.52
CA PRO A 130 -3.61 -23.98 25.55
C PRO A 130 -4.18 -24.99 26.57
N ALA A 131 -4.06 -24.66 27.85
CA ALA A 131 -4.72 -25.38 28.93
C ALA A 131 -6.20 -24.99 29.07
N PRO A 132 -7.06 -25.81 29.72
CA PRO A 132 -8.47 -25.48 29.96
C PRO A 132 -8.69 -24.15 30.69
N ASP A 133 -7.75 -23.76 31.56
CA ASP A 133 -7.82 -22.56 32.39
C ASP A 133 -7.05 -21.35 31.80
N ASP A 134 -6.51 -21.45 30.58
CA ASP A 134 -5.77 -20.36 29.91
C ASP A 134 -6.65 -19.19 29.44
N ARG A 135 -7.84 -19.09 30.01
CA ARG A 135 -8.77 -18.00 29.76
C ARG A 135 -8.19 -16.65 30.17
N GLU A 136 -7.53 -16.58 31.33
CA GLU A 136 -6.92 -15.34 31.79
C GLU A 136 -5.78 -14.91 30.87
N THR A 137 -4.95 -15.87 30.42
CA THR A 137 -3.94 -15.65 29.38
C THR A 137 -4.58 -15.09 28.11
N ALA A 138 -5.64 -15.71 27.59
CA ALA A 138 -6.30 -15.27 26.38
C ALA A 138 -6.95 -13.88 26.54
N ALA A 139 -7.53 -13.58 27.71
CA ALA A 139 -8.10 -12.28 28.01
C ALA A 139 -7.02 -11.19 28.09
N ALA A 140 -5.89 -11.46 28.76
CA ALA A 140 -4.76 -10.54 28.84
C ALA A 140 -4.14 -10.27 27.46
N VAL A 141 -3.95 -11.31 26.66
CA VAL A 141 -3.45 -11.19 25.28
C VAL A 141 -4.41 -10.40 24.39
N LEU A 142 -5.72 -10.68 24.46
CA LEU A 142 -6.71 -9.90 23.71
C LEU A 142 -6.75 -8.45 24.21
N HIS A 143 -6.59 -8.23 25.51
CA HIS A 143 -6.49 -6.91 26.08
C HIS A 143 -5.27 -6.17 25.52
N GLU A 144 -4.08 -6.76 25.52
CA GLU A 144 -2.86 -6.17 24.96
C GLU A 144 -2.99 -5.89 23.46
N VAL A 145 -3.48 -6.85 22.68
CA VAL A 145 -3.68 -6.71 21.23
C VAL A 145 -4.67 -5.57 20.89
N HIS A 146 -5.72 -5.38 21.70
CA HIS A 146 -6.76 -4.39 21.44
C HIS A 146 -6.62 -3.07 22.20
N GLN A 147 -5.89 -3.04 23.32
CA GLN A 147 -5.53 -1.81 24.03
C GLN A 147 -4.25 -1.18 23.47
N GLY A 148 -3.30 -1.99 22.98
CA GLY A 148 -1.98 -1.50 22.57
C GLY A 148 -1.88 -0.97 21.14
N ARG A 149 -2.80 -1.31 20.22
CA ARG A 149 -2.56 -1.07 18.77
C ARG A 149 -3.48 -0.07 18.07
N ASP A 150 -4.79 -0.08 18.30
CA ASP A 150 -5.71 0.76 17.49
C ASP A 150 -6.50 1.82 18.28
N ARG A 151 -6.63 1.65 19.60
CA ARG A 151 -7.45 2.53 20.45
C ARG A 151 -6.64 3.57 21.19
N THR A 152 -5.58 3.18 21.90
CA THR A 152 -4.77 4.14 22.69
C THR A 152 -4.14 5.24 21.85
N ALA A 153 -3.56 4.97 20.68
CA ALA A 153 -2.89 6.03 19.92
C ALA A 153 -3.88 7.05 19.32
N VAL A 154 -5.02 6.59 18.81
CA VAL A 154 -6.08 7.49 18.30
C VAL A 154 -6.79 8.20 19.46
N GLU A 155 -6.95 7.55 20.61
CA GLU A 155 -7.48 8.17 21.83
C GLU A 155 -6.52 9.22 22.40
N VAL A 156 -5.21 8.94 22.46
CA VAL A 156 -4.16 9.89 22.84
C VAL A 156 -4.11 11.05 21.86
N LEU A 157 -4.26 10.80 20.55
CA LEU A 157 -4.41 11.86 19.56
C LEU A 157 -5.64 12.72 19.86
N ASN A 158 -6.80 12.10 20.07
CA ASN A 158 -8.04 12.82 20.35
C ASN A 158 -7.95 13.63 21.66
N GLU A 159 -7.31 13.09 22.69
CA GLU A 159 -7.04 13.77 23.96
C GLU A 159 -6.07 14.95 23.75
N TYR A 160 -4.95 14.72 23.06
CA TYR A 160 -3.95 15.75 22.76
C TYR A 160 -4.57 16.95 22.02
N VAL A 161 -5.39 16.68 20.99
CA VAL A 161 -6.01 17.74 20.17
C VAL A 161 -7.30 18.30 20.78
N SER A 162 -7.78 17.74 21.90
CA SER A 162 -8.87 18.35 22.67
C SER A 162 -8.43 19.63 23.41
N SER A 163 -7.12 19.81 23.61
CA SER A 163 -6.55 21.02 24.19
C SER A 163 -6.53 22.18 23.19
N ALA A 164 -7.26 23.25 23.48
CA ALA A 164 -7.30 24.45 22.65
C ALA A 164 -5.91 25.10 22.47
N THR A 165 -5.05 25.03 23.50
CA THR A 165 -3.67 25.55 23.43
C THR A 165 -2.81 24.75 22.45
N VAL A 166 -2.97 23.42 22.42
CA VAL A 166 -2.26 22.55 21.46
C VAL A 166 -2.69 22.88 20.03
N VAL A 167 -4.00 22.95 19.79
CA VAL A 167 -4.54 23.29 18.47
C VAL A 167 -4.09 24.69 18.02
N ALA A 168 -4.06 25.67 18.93
CA ALA A 168 -3.55 27.00 18.63
C ALA A 168 -2.06 26.99 18.27
N GLY A 169 -1.24 26.19 18.99
CA GLY A 169 0.18 26.03 18.71
C GLY A 169 0.45 25.41 17.33
N LEU A 170 -0.23 24.31 17.00
CA LEU A 170 -0.13 23.66 15.69
C LEU A 170 -0.63 24.58 14.57
N THR A 171 -1.72 25.32 14.80
CA THR A 171 -2.24 26.31 13.84
C THR A 171 -1.22 27.42 13.58
N ALA A 172 -0.58 27.92 14.63
CA ALA A 172 0.45 28.94 14.52
C ALA A 172 1.70 28.45 13.77
N GLN A 173 2.10 27.18 13.97
CA GLN A 173 3.16 26.55 13.18
C GLN A 173 2.75 26.44 11.72
N LEU A 174 1.56 25.90 11.44
CA LEU A 174 1.00 25.77 10.08
C LEU A 174 0.96 27.13 9.37
N ASP A 175 0.53 28.18 10.06
CA ASP A 175 0.49 29.55 9.53
C ASP A 175 1.86 30.08 9.12
N ARG A 176 2.92 29.76 9.87
CA ARG A 176 4.29 30.17 9.54
C ARG A 176 4.83 29.32 8.38
N SER A 177 4.84 27.99 8.55
CA SER A 177 5.39 27.06 7.55
C SER A 177 4.68 27.18 6.20
N TRP A 178 3.37 27.47 6.17
CA TRP A 178 2.65 27.69 4.91
C TRP A 178 3.13 28.92 4.14
N ARG A 179 3.50 30.00 4.85
CA ARG A 179 4.01 31.24 4.23
C ARG A 179 5.46 31.13 3.77
N ASP A 180 6.22 30.20 4.35
CA ASP A 180 7.64 30.02 4.05
C ASP A 180 7.88 29.33 2.70
N ILE A 181 6.89 28.57 2.20
CA ILE A 181 6.96 27.98 0.86
C ILE A 181 6.79 29.09 -0.19
N ARG A 182 7.84 29.29 -0.98
CA ARG A 182 7.87 30.27 -2.08
C ARG A 182 7.86 29.54 -3.41
N ALA A 183 6.93 29.93 -4.28
CA ALA A 183 7.03 29.58 -5.68
C ALA A 183 8.19 30.36 -6.32
N PRO A 184 8.84 29.81 -7.37
CA PRO A 184 9.86 30.53 -8.10
C PRO A 184 9.28 31.76 -8.80
N GLU A 185 10.07 32.85 -8.85
CA GLU A 185 9.67 34.12 -9.45
C GLU A 185 9.74 34.11 -10.99
N MET A 186 10.48 33.17 -11.57
CA MET A 186 10.71 33.07 -13.01
C MET A 186 9.83 32.00 -13.66
N ALA A 187 9.49 32.21 -14.93
CA ALA A 187 8.78 31.23 -15.75
C ALA A 187 9.58 29.91 -15.85
N LEU A 188 8.87 28.79 -15.69
CA LEU A 188 9.47 27.45 -15.59
C LEU A 188 9.30 26.57 -16.82
N ASP A 189 8.71 27.08 -17.91
CA ASP A 189 8.28 26.26 -19.05
C ASP A 189 9.39 25.35 -19.58
N THR A 190 10.58 25.91 -19.88
CA THR A 190 11.72 25.14 -20.40
C THR A 190 12.28 24.13 -19.39
N VAL A 191 12.24 24.45 -18.10
CA VAL A 191 12.73 23.58 -17.02
C VAL A 191 11.76 22.40 -16.84
N VAL A 192 10.45 22.68 -16.83
CA VAL A 192 9.40 21.67 -16.77
C VAL A 192 9.47 20.76 -17.99
N GLU A 193 9.61 21.30 -19.20
CA GLU A 193 9.78 20.49 -20.41
C GLU A 193 10.99 19.54 -20.33
N SER A 194 12.12 20.03 -19.81
CA SER A 194 13.34 19.21 -19.62
C SER A 194 13.12 18.10 -18.60
N PHE A 195 12.45 18.41 -17.48
CA PHE A 195 12.09 17.43 -16.47
C PHE A 195 11.15 16.34 -17.02
N LEU A 196 10.11 16.75 -17.75
CA LEU A 196 9.15 15.84 -18.39
C LEU A 196 9.83 14.97 -19.47
N ALA A 197 10.77 15.51 -20.22
CA ALA A 197 11.59 14.72 -21.16
C ALA A 197 12.44 13.67 -20.42
N GLY A 198 13.02 14.02 -19.27
CA GLY A 198 13.73 13.09 -18.39
C GLY A 198 12.84 11.95 -17.89
N LEU A 199 11.58 12.24 -17.54
CA LEU A 199 10.59 11.21 -17.18
C LEU A 199 10.35 10.21 -18.32
N GLY A 200 10.50 10.64 -19.57
CA GLY A 200 10.47 9.75 -20.73
C GLY A 200 11.43 8.57 -20.57
N THR A 201 12.67 8.84 -20.15
CA THR A 201 13.70 7.80 -19.90
C THR A 201 13.37 6.95 -18.67
N VAL A 202 12.85 7.57 -17.60
CA VAL A 202 12.51 6.90 -16.34
C VAL A 202 11.34 5.92 -16.50
N LEU A 203 10.34 6.32 -17.28
CA LEU A 203 9.10 5.59 -17.52
C LEU A 203 9.15 4.66 -18.75
N ASP A 204 10.25 4.66 -19.50
CA ASP A 204 10.50 3.73 -20.62
C ASP A 204 10.81 2.29 -20.14
N ALA A 205 10.69 1.32 -21.03
CA ALA A 205 11.20 -0.01 -20.83
C ALA A 205 12.74 -0.01 -20.94
N ALA A 206 13.43 -0.60 -19.96
CA ALA A 206 14.87 -0.82 -20.03
C ALA A 206 15.17 -2.28 -20.39
N THR A 207 15.77 -2.52 -21.55
CA THR A 207 16.26 -3.84 -21.96
C THR A 207 17.76 -3.95 -21.72
N GLY A 208 18.15 -4.79 -20.76
CA GLY A 208 19.55 -5.05 -20.42
C GLY A 208 20.17 -4.05 -19.44
N HIS A 209 21.38 -4.38 -18.98
CA HIS A 209 22.00 -3.73 -17.83
C HIS A 209 22.35 -2.25 -18.06
N ARG A 210 22.78 -1.88 -19.28
CA ARG A 210 23.14 -0.48 -19.63
C ARG A 210 21.92 0.44 -19.62
N ALA A 211 20.80 -0.02 -20.17
CA ALA A 211 19.55 0.73 -20.17
C ALA A 211 19.00 0.90 -18.75
N ALA A 212 19.08 -0.16 -17.93
CA ALA A 212 18.68 -0.09 -16.53
C ALA A 212 19.52 0.94 -15.74
N ALA A 213 20.84 0.95 -15.93
CA ALA A 213 21.72 1.92 -15.30
C ALA A 213 21.50 3.36 -15.78
N ALA A 214 21.20 3.56 -17.08
CA ALA A 214 20.86 4.88 -17.62
C ALA A 214 19.56 5.43 -17.02
N ARG A 215 18.54 4.58 -16.90
CA ARG A 215 17.26 4.90 -16.27
C ARG A 215 17.42 5.25 -14.79
N GLN A 216 18.23 4.51 -14.04
CA GLN A 216 18.54 4.83 -12.65
C GLN A 216 19.27 6.18 -12.51
N ARG A 217 20.26 6.47 -13.38
CA ARG A 217 20.92 7.79 -13.37
C ARG A 217 19.97 8.94 -13.70
N ALA A 218 19.09 8.75 -14.68
CA ALA A 218 18.05 9.73 -14.99
C ALA A 218 17.15 9.97 -13.78
N TRP A 219 16.74 8.90 -13.08
CA TRP A 219 15.93 9.02 -11.88
C TRP A 219 16.65 9.79 -10.75
N CYS A 220 17.92 9.47 -10.46
CA CYS A 220 18.69 10.24 -9.48
C CYS A 220 18.80 11.73 -9.85
N ALA A 221 18.94 12.05 -11.14
CA ALA A 221 18.97 13.44 -11.60
C ALA A 221 17.62 14.14 -11.40
N LEU A 222 16.50 13.46 -11.66
CA LEU A 222 15.17 14.02 -11.45
C LEU A 222 14.81 14.20 -9.96
N ILE A 223 15.32 13.35 -9.07
CA ILE A 223 15.17 13.55 -7.62
C ILE A 223 15.86 14.84 -7.18
N ALA A 224 17.07 15.10 -7.70
CA ALA A 224 17.84 16.30 -7.37
C ALA A 224 17.36 17.58 -8.08
N ASP A 225 16.37 17.47 -8.96
CA ASP A 225 15.81 18.60 -9.70
C ASP A 225 14.77 19.32 -8.83
N ALA A 226 14.79 20.65 -8.79
CA ALA A 226 13.84 21.44 -8.01
C ALA A 226 12.43 21.51 -8.64
N THR A 227 12.24 21.01 -9.86
CA THR A 227 10.97 21.08 -10.60
C THR A 227 9.79 20.49 -9.84
N PRO A 228 9.88 19.29 -9.23
CA PRO A 228 8.77 18.74 -8.45
C PRO A 228 8.38 19.66 -7.30
N TYR A 229 9.36 20.17 -6.55
CA TYR A 229 9.12 21.14 -5.48
C TYR A 229 8.40 22.38 -6.03
N ASN A 230 8.94 22.97 -7.09
CA ASN A 230 8.44 24.22 -7.66
C ASN A 230 7.01 24.10 -8.19
N LEU A 231 6.67 22.99 -8.85
CA LEU A 231 5.30 22.74 -9.31
C LEU A 231 4.32 22.64 -8.13
N GLY A 232 4.73 22.03 -7.01
CA GLY A 232 3.89 21.95 -5.81
C GLY A 232 3.77 23.27 -5.05
N ALA A 233 4.79 24.13 -5.13
CA ALA A 233 4.73 25.49 -4.62
C ALA A 233 3.82 26.38 -5.49
N LEU A 234 3.94 26.29 -6.83
CA LEU A 234 3.09 27.00 -7.79
C LEU A 234 1.61 26.66 -7.65
N ALA A 235 1.27 25.44 -7.23
CA ALA A 235 -0.11 25.03 -6.96
C ALA A 235 -0.85 25.93 -5.95
N ARG A 236 -0.13 26.76 -5.18
CA ARG A 236 -0.68 27.67 -4.15
C ARG A 236 -0.81 29.11 -4.62
N VAL A 237 -0.29 29.43 -5.79
CA VAL A 237 -0.22 30.80 -6.31
C VAL A 237 -1.42 31.04 -7.22
N ASP A 238 -2.12 32.15 -7.00
CA ASP A 238 -3.20 32.60 -7.89
C ASP A 238 -2.67 32.80 -9.31
N ASP A 239 -3.47 32.40 -10.31
CA ASP A 239 -3.16 32.51 -11.75
C ASP A 239 -1.90 31.76 -12.23
N ALA A 240 -1.24 30.97 -11.39
CA ALA A 240 -0.13 30.13 -11.81
C ALA A 240 -0.59 29.04 -12.78
N GLN A 241 0.12 28.92 -13.91
CA GLN A 241 -0.16 27.89 -14.89
C GLN A 241 0.63 26.62 -14.56
N LEU A 242 -0.09 25.63 -14.05
CA LEU A 242 0.43 24.27 -13.94
C LEU A 242 0.15 23.49 -15.23
N PRO A 243 0.97 22.48 -15.58
CA PRO A 243 0.69 21.59 -16.70
C PRO A 243 -0.62 20.80 -16.55
N TRP A 244 -1.16 20.72 -15.33
CA TRP A 244 -2.37 19.99 -15.00
C TRP A 244 -3.23 20.73 -13.97
N SER A 245 -4.53 20.48 -13.99
CA SER A 245 -5.44 20.96 -12.94
C SER A 245 -5.42 20.04 -11.72
N ILE A 246 -4.96 20.55 -10.57
CA ILE A 246 -4.98 19.82 -9.29
C ILE A 246 -6.40 19.43 -8.83
N VAL A 247 -7.41 20.16 -9.30
CA VAL A 247 -8.83 19.87 -9.04
C VAL A 247 -9.32 18.71 -9.88
N THR A 248 -9.03 18.72 -11.19
CA THR A 248 -9.40 17.63 -12.10
C THR A 248 -8.71 16.32 -11.72
N LEU A 249 -7.43 16.41 -11.32
CA LEU A 249 -6.65 15.29 -10.79
C LEU A 249 -7.17 14.78 -9.44
N GLY A 250 -8.02 15.54 -8.76
CA GLY A 250 -8.59 15.16 -7.48
C GLY A 250 -7.60 15.21 -6.31
N LEU A 251 -6.53 15.99 -6.44
CA LEU A 251 -5.55 16.22 -5.38
C LEU A 251 -6.05 17.25 -4.37
N SER A 252 -6.73 18.30 -4.84
CA SER A 252 -7.41 19.33 -4.02
C SER A 252 -8.81 19.61 -4.56
N SER A 253 -9.69 20.18 -3.73
CA SER A 253 -11.02 20.64 -4.11
C SER A 253 -11.04 22.02 -4.75
N ALA A 254 -9.95 22.79 -4.64
CA ALA A 254 -9.85 24.15 -5.18
C ALA A 254 -8.48 24.40 -5.81
N ALA A 255 -8.45 25.36 -6.73
CA ALA A 255 -7.23 25.97 -7.26
C ALA A 255 -7.32 27.50 -7.05
N PRO A 256 -6.27 28.16 -6.52
CA PRO A 256 -5.06 27.54 -5.96
C PRO A 256 -5.36 26.66 -4.73
N GLN A 257 -4.41 25.78 -4.40
CA GLN A 257 -4.48 24.94 -3.22
C GLN A 257 -4.64 25.81 -1.97
N ARG A 258 -5.67 25.52 -1.19
CA ARG A 258 -5.91 26.19 0.10
C ARG A 258 -5.09 25.54 1.20
N ARG A 259 -4.68 26.34 2.17
CA ARG A 259 -4.05 25.83 3.39
C ARG A 259 -5.02 24.87 4.10
N PRO A 260 -4.58 23.65 4.48
CA PRO A 260 -5.42 22.74 5.25
C PRO A 260 -5.70 23.29 6.64
N GLN A 261 -6.64 22.67 7.36
CA GLN A 261 -6.89 22.96 8.78
C GLN A 261 -6.12 21.97 9.67
N VAL A 262 -5.86 22.35 10.93
CA VAL A 262 -5.27 21.41 11.91
C VAL A 262 -6.32 20.39 12.34
N VAL A 263 -7.49 20.89 12.74
CA VAL A 263 -8.68 20.13 13.15
C VAL A 263 -9.92 20.77 12.54
N GLY A 264 -10.99 19.97 12.40
CA GLY A 264 -12.26 20.45 11.86
C GLY A 264 -12.29 20.50 10.33
N GLY A 265 -13.48 20.65 9.77
CA GLY A 265 -13.72 20.50 8.33
C GLY A 265 -14.56 19.26 8.02
N SER A 266 -15.18 19.23 6.84
CA SER A 266 -15.78 18.00 6.31
C SER A 266 -14.67 17.00 5.99
N ASP A 267 -14.87 15.71 6.28
CA ASP A 267 -14.00 14.63 5.83
C ASP A 267 -13.77 14.81 4.31
N SER A 268 -12.55 15.23 3.94
CA SER A 268 -12.20 15.46 2.55
C SER A 268 -11.51 14.23 1.99
N ASP A 269 -12.09 13.69 0.91
CA ASP A 269 -11.47 12.62 0.14
C ASP A 269 -10.22 13.09 -0.63
N ARG A 270 -10.05 14.42 -0.78
CA ARG A 270 -8.94 15.04 -1.50
C ARG A 270 -7.67 15.07 -0.63
N PRO A 271 -6.57 14.44 -1.06
CA PRO A 271 -5.37 14.31 -0.24
C PRO A 271 -4.82 15.62 0.32
N LEU A 272 -4.78 16.67 -0.50
CA LEU A 272 -4.18 17.96 -0.13
C LEU A 272 -5.05 18.81 0.81
N ASP A 273 -6.33 18.48 0.92
CA ASP A 273 -7.29 19.22 1.75
C ASP A 273 -7.48 18.59 3.13
N ARG A 274 -6.99 17.35 3.32
CA ARG A 274 -7.11 16.64 4.61
C ARG A 274 -6.45 17.42 5.73
N THR A 275 -7.12 17.46 6.87
CA THR A 275 -6.59 18.08 8.07
C THR A 275 -5.33 17.36 8.55
N VAL A 276 -4.50 18.07 9.30
CA VAL A 276 -3.32 17.48 9.96
C VAL A 276 -3.74 16.28 10.81
N VAL A 277 -4.80 16.42 11.61
CA VAL A 277 -5.27 15.35 12.48
C VAL A 277 -5.81 14.15 11.72
N ASP A 278 -6.49 14.33 10.59
CA ASP A 278 -6.97 13.20 9.79
C ASP A 278 -5.82 12.43 9.14
N ARG A 279 -4.74 13.12 8.73
CA ARG A 279 -3.52 12.49 8.22
C ARG A 279 -2.81 11.70 9.31
N VAL A 280 -2.58 12.29 10.49
CA VAL A 280 -1.99 11.58 11.65
C VAL A 280 -2.85 10.37 12.03
N ARG A 281 -4.18 10.54 12.12
CA ARG A 281 -5.10 9.44 12.42
C ARG A 281 -5.01 8.32 11.39
N ALA A 282 -4.90 8.66 10.10
CA ALA A 282 -4.75 7.68 9.04
C ALA A 282 -3.40 6.94 9.09
N THR A 283 -2.32 7.60 9.52
CA THR A 283 -1.02 6.99 9.83
C THR A 283 -1.14 6.00 10.97
N LEU A 284 -1.70 6.43 12.10
CA LEU A 284 -1.84 5.61 13.31
C LEU A 284 -2.68 4.34 13.04
N ARG A 285 -3.75 4.45 12.24
CA ARG A 285 -4.58 3.30 11.84
C ARG A 285 -3.88 2.27 10.95
N ARG A 286 -2.78 2.65 10.28
CA ARG A 286 -2.06 1.78 9.31
C ARG A 286 -0.73 1.27 9.87
N ALA A 287 -0.23 1.87 10.93
CA ALA A 287 1.03 1.52 11.56
C ALA A 287 0.94 0.15 12.25
N LEU A 288 1.57 -0.85 11.66
CA LEU A 288 1.70 -2.18 12.28
C LEU A 288 2.83 -2.23 13.34
N ASP A 289 3.77 -1.28 13.28
CA ASP A 289 4.99 -1.23 14.09
C ASP A 289 5.14 0.13 14.81
N ARG A 290 4.25 0.37 15.79
CA ARG A 290 4.08 1.68 16.44
C ARG A 290 5.32 2.19 17.18
N ASP A 291 6.19 1.31 17.66
CA ASP A 291 7.36 1.70 18.45
C ASP A 291 8.45 2.39 17.62
N ALA A 292 8.36 2.30 16.29
CA ALA A 292 9.21 3.03 15.37
C ALA A 292 8.63 4.41 14.97
N LEU A 293 7.41 4.77 15.38
CA LEU A 293 6.85 6.11 15.17
C LEU A 293 7.22 7.06 16.34
N PRO A 294 7.37 8.37 16.05
CA PRO A 294 7.39 9.40 17.08
C PRO A 294 6.16 9.37 17.98
N ASP A 295 6.26 10.03 19.14
CA ASP A 295 5.10 10.28 19.98
C ASP A 295 4.07 11.19 19.27
N VAL A 296 2.83 11.22 19.79
CA VAL A 296 1.73 11.97 19.15
C VAL A 296 2.05 13.46 19.00
N PRO A 297 2.62 14.16 20.00
CA PRO A 297 3.03 15.55 19.84
C PRO A 297 4.01 15.78 18.68
N LEU A 298 5.10 15.02 18.62
CA LEU A 298 6.10 15.15 17.55
C LEU A 298 5.51 14.77 16.19
N LEU A 299 4.73 13.68 16.13
CA LEU A 299 4.07 13.24 14.91
C LEU A 299 3.10 14.31 14.36
N CYS A 300 2.37 15.02 15.22
CA CYS A 300 1.53 16.15 14.80
C CYS A 300 2.34 17.34 14.30
N ALA A 301 3.44 17.68 14.96
CA ALA A 301 4.31 18.78 14.55
C ALA A 301 4.97 18.51 13.19
N GLU A 302 5.47 17.31 12.97
CA GLU A 302 6.02 16.92 11.66
C GLU A 302 4.94 16.84 10.58
N GLU A 303 3.71 16.42 10.92
CA GLU A 303 2.61 16.42 9.96
C GLU A 303 2.16 17.82 9.57
N VAL A 304 2.31 18.83 10.46
CA VAL A 304 2.14 20.24 10.08
C VAL A 304 3.15 20.62 8.99
N ASP A 305 4.41 20.21 9.14
CA ASP A 305 5.46 20.50 8.16
C ASP A 305 5.20 19.76 6.84
N ARG A 306 4.81 18.48 6.88
CA ARG A 306 4.37 17.74 5.68
C ARG A 306 3.18 18.41 5.01
N ALA A 307 2.16 18.81 5.77
CA ALA A 307 0.98 19.49 5.24
C ALA A 307 1.30 20.84 4.59
N CYS A 308 2.36 21.52 5.08
CA CYS A 308 2.88 22.74 4.49
C CYS A 308 3.87 22.50 3.35
N ALA A 309 4.48 21.32 3.20
CA ALA A 309 5.42 21.04 2.12
C ALA A 309 4.71 20.95 0.75
N PRO A 310 5.40 21.25 -0.36
CA PRO A 310 4.87 21.02 -1.70
C PRO A 310 4.27 19.62 -1.82
N TRP A 311 3.08 19.53 -2.41
CA TRP A 311 2.33 18.27 -2.53
C TRP A 311 1.95 17.57 -1.24
N GLY A 312 2.18 18.17 -0.07
CA GLY A 312 1.98 17.50 1.20
C GLY A 312 3.05 16.45 1.53
N LEU A 313 4.25 16.56 0.93
CA LEU A 313 5.36 15.59 1.03
C LEU A 313 6.67 16.34 1.26
N LEU A 314 7.46 15.96 2.27
CA LEU A 314 8.70 16.65 2.62
C LEU A 314 9.85 16.30 1.68
N ALA A 315 10.10 15.01 1.47
CA ALA A 315 11.30 14.58 0.75
C ALA A 315 11.14 14.62 -0.78
N GLU A 316 12.21 15.07 -1.44
CA GLU A 316 12.29 15.37 -2.88
C GLU A 316 11.99 14.15 -3.76
N ASP A 317 12.45 12.97 -3.34
CA ASP A 317 12.19 11.69 -3.99
C ASP A 317 10.69 11.34 -4.03
N LYS A 318 9.93 11.66 -2.96
CA LYS A 318 8.47 11.47 -2.96
C LYS A 318 7.77 12.51 -3.83
N GLN A 319 8.23 13.76 -3.85
CA GLN A 319 7.68 14.80 -4.72
C GLN A 319 7.89 14.44 -6.20
N ALA A 320 9.11 14.04 -6.58
CA ALA A 320 9.43 13.56 -7.92
C ALA A 320 8.56 12.34 -8.30
N THR A 321 8.37 11.40 -7.36
CA THR A 321 7.55 10.21 -7.59
C THR A 321 6.08 10.56 -7.78
N LEU A 322 5.55 11.52 -7.03
CA LEU A 322 4.19 12.00 -7.22
C LEU A 322 4.01 12.62 -8.60
N VAL A 323 4.93 13.48 -9.03
CA VAL A 323 4.89 14.09 -10.37
C VAL A 323 4.96 13.03 -11.47
N ALA A 324 5.86 12.04 -11.35
CA ALA A 324 5.91 10.90 -12.27
C ALA A 324 4.56 10.14 -12.30
N GLY A 325 3.91 9.99 -11.14
CA GLY A 325 2.59 9.39 -11.03
C GLY A 325 1.46 10.24 -11.61
N ILE A 326 1.54 11.57 -11.55
CA ILE A 326 0.62 12.49 -12.22
C ILE A 326 0.75 12.31 -13.74
N GLU A 327 1.97 12.30 -14.27
CA GLU A 327 2.23 12.09 -15.70
C GLU A 327 1.72 10.73 -16.19
N VAL A 328 1.83 9.68 -15.37
CA VAL A 328 1.18 8.40 -15.68
C VAL A 328 -0.35 8.54 -15.64
N ALA A 329 -0.90 9.14 -14.58
CA ALA A 329 -2.33 9.21 -14.34
C ALA A 329 -3.09 9.97 -15.42
N VAL A 330 -2.57 11.10 -15.92
CA VAL A 330 -3.23 11.91 -16.96
C VAL A 330 -3.41 11.16 -18.28
N GLU A 331 -2.63 10.10 -18.51
CA GLU A 331 -2.76 9.25 -19.69
C GLU A 331 -3.59 7.97 -19.44
N LEU A 332 -4.18 7.82 -18.25
CA LEU A 332 -5.06 6.71 -17.89
C LEU A 332 -6.52 7.10 -18.09
N ALA A 333 -7.11 6.48 -19.09
CA ALA A 333 -8.49 6.65 -19.55
C ALA A 333 -9.01 5.29 -20.02
N PRO A 334 -9.37 4.39 -19.08
CA PRO A 334 -9.70 3.01 -19.38
C PRO A 334 -10.96 2.84 -20.24
N LEU A 335 -11.86 3.84 -20.26
CA LEU A 335 -13.08 3.83 -21.06
C LEU A 335 -12.87 4.34 -22.49
N ASP A 336 -11.96 5.31 -22.68
CA ASP A 336 -11.66 5.88 -24.00
C ASP A 336 -10.66 4.99 -24.75
N ARG A 337 -10.97 4.67 -26.01
CA ARG A 337 -10.11 3.84 -26.88
C ARG A 337 -9.05 4.65 -27.62
N SER A 338 -9.31 5.94 -27.80
CA SER A 338 -8.50 6.84 -28.62
C SER A 338 -7.27 7.36 -27.88
N THR A 339 -7.27 7.29 -26.54
CA THR A 339 -6.16 7.75 -25.72
C THR A 339 -4.87 7.01 -26.06
N THR A 340 -3.88 7.80 -26.49
CA THR A 340 -2.48 7.40 -26.69
C THR A 340 -1.67 7.73 -25.44
N ASN A 341 -0.63 6.94 -25.18
CA ASN A 341 0.27 7.12 -24.05
C ASN A 341 1.66 7.53 -24.55
N ARG A 342 2.25 8.62 -24.04
CA ARG A 342 3.66 8.96 -24.31
C ARG A 342 4.59 8.02 -23.57
N TYR A 343 4.21 7.63 -22.35
CA TYR A 343 5.05 6.80 -21.49
C TYR A 343 4.72 5.31 -21.65
N PRO A 344 5.71 4.45 -21.96
CA PRO A 344 5.49 3.01 -22.07
C PRO A 344 4.92 2.37 -20.80
N LEU A 345 5.32 2.84 -19.61
CA LEU A 345 4.71 2.38 -18.35
C LEU A 345 3.20 2.70 -18.28
N ALA A 346 2.78 3.90 -18.69
CA ALA A 346 1.37 4.27 -18.73
C ALA A 346 0.60 3.41 -19.73
N ALA A 347 1.18 3.18 -20.92
CA ALA A 347 0.61 2.27 -21.93
C ALA A 347 0.40 0.84 -21.39
N GLN A 348 1.37 0.34 -20.62
CA GLN A 348 1.30 -0.98 -19.98
C GLN A 348 0.19 -1.05 -18.93
N ILE A 349 0.07 -0.03 -18.06
CA ILE A 349 -0.98 0.06 -17.04
C ILE A 349 -2.36 0.15 -17.72
N GLN A 350 -2.52 1.07 -18.66
CA GLN A 350 -3.74 1.28 -19.46
C GLN A 350 -4.18 -0.01 -20.17
N SER A 351 -3.25 -0.73 -20.82
CA SER A 351 -3.54 -2.00 -21.49
C SER A 351 -4.07 -3.07 -20.54
N ARG A 352 -3.52 -3.17 -19.33
CA ARG A 352 -4.01 -4.10 -18.31
C ARG A 352 -5.41 -3.70 -17.83
N LEU A 353 -5.63 -2.42 -17.52
CA LEU A 353 -6.93 -1.91 -17.09
C LEU A 353 -8.02 -2.16 -18.13
N ARG A 354 -7.74 -1.88 -19.41
CA ARG A 354 -8.68 -2.07 -20.52
C ARG A 354 -9.06 -3.54 -20.76
N LYS A 355 -8.26 -4.50 -20.28
CA LYS A 355 -8.52 -5.95 -20.37
C LYS A 355 -9.37 -6.48 -19.21
N GLU A 356 -9.58 -5.70 -18.16
CA GLU A 356 -10.44 -6.10 -17.06
C GLU A 356 -11.89 -6.28 -17.54
N ALA A 357 -12.51 -7.40 -17.15
CA ALA A 357 -13.84 -7.77 -17.65
C ALA A 357 -14.90 -6.70 -17.33
N TYR A 358 -14.82 -6.08 -16.15
CA TYR A 358 -15.76 -5.02 -15.76
C TYR A 358 -15.59 -3.74 -16.56
N VAL A 359 -14.37 -3.42 -16.99
CA VAL A 359 -14.09 -2.26 -17.85
C VAL A 359 -14.60 -2.53 -19.26
N LEU A 360 -14.37 -3.75 -19.79
CA LEU A 360 -14.93 -4.17 -21.08
C LEU A 360 -16.46 -4.19 -21.08
N HIS A 361 -17.08 -4.54 -19.95
CA HIS A 361 -18.52 -4.48 -19.78
C HIS A 361 -19.01 -3.03 -19.77
N ALA A 362 -18.45 -2.17 -18.91
CA ALA A 362 -18.80 -0.75 -18.85
C ALA A 362 -18.69 -0.05 -20.21
N ARG A 363 -17.63 -0.34 -20.97
CA ARG A 363 -17.43 0.22 -22.33
C ARG A 363 -18.50 -0.20 -23.32
N ARG A 364 -18.97 -1.46 -23.27
CA ARG A 364 -20.04 -1.94 -24.16
C ARG A 364 -21.35 -1.23 -23.84
N TYR A 365 -21.72 -1.17 -22.56
CA TYR A 365 -22.95 -0.53 -22.12
C TYR A 365 -22.99 0.98 -22.45
N LEU A 366 -21.88 1.68 -22.21
CA LEU A 366 -21.75 3.10 -22.56
C LEU A 366 -21.85 3.34 -24.08
N ALA A 367 -21.22 2.48 -24.90
CA ALA A 367 -21.28 2.61 -26.35
C ALA A 367 -22.69 2.30 -26.91
N GLU A 368 -23.45 1.43 -26.26
CA GLU A 368 -24.81 1.04 -26.65
C GLU A 368 -25.90 2.00 -26.13
N GLY A 369 -25.53 3.04 -25.37
CA GLY A 369 -26.49 3.99 -24.76
C GLY A 369 -27.41 3.34 -23.72
N GLY A 370 -27.03 2.17 -23.19
CA GLY A 370 -27.85 1.41 -22.25
C GLY A 370 -27.90 2.05 -20.86
N PRO A 371 -29.00 1.91 -20.10
CA PRO A 371 -29.09 2.45 -18.75
C PRO A 371 -28.08 1.75 -17.82
N ILE A 372 -27.22 2.53 -17.17
CA ILE A 372 -26.31 2.03 -16.13
C ILE A 372 -27.11 1.87 -14.84
N HIS A 373 -27.01 0.70 -14.21
CA HIS A 373 -27.66 0.47 -12.92
C HIS A 373 -27.09 1.47 -11.89
N PRO A 374 -27.90 2.15 -11.04
CA PRO A 374 -27.41 3.17 -10.12
C PRO A 374 -26.26 2.72 -9.21
N ARG A 375 -26.25 1.44 -8.82
CA ARG A 375 -25.15 0.84 -8.03
C ARG A 375 -23.83 0.68 -8.80
N GLN A 376 -23.85 0.60 -10.13
CA GLN A 376 -22.67 0.53 -11.00
C GLN A 376 -22.14 1.93 -11.39
N GLN A 377 -22.98 2.96 -11.25
CA GLN A 377 -22.66 4.34 -11.62
C GLN A 377 -21.34 4.80 -10.98
N GLN A 378 -21.15 4.54 -9.68
CA GLN A 378 -19.91 4.92 -8.99
C GLN A 378 -18.65 4.33 -9.63
N VAL A 379 -18.68 3.06 -10.05
CA VAL A 379 -17.50 2.44 -10.68
C VAL A 379 -17.27 2.99 -12.08
N VAL A 380 -18.34 3.33 -12.80
CA VAL A 380 -18.23 3.98 -14.11
C VAL A 380 -17.67 5.39 -13.97
N ASP A 381 -18.13 6.16 -12.98
CA ASP A 381 -17.62 7.49 -12.68
C ASP A 381 -16.14 7.43 -12.25
N ASP A 382 -15.78 6.47 -11.39
CA ASP A 382 -14.38 6.23 -10.98
C ASP A 382 -13.50 5.83 -12.18
N LEU A 383 -14.05 5.13 -13.18
CA LEU A 383 -13.33 4.78 -14.43
C LEU A 383 -13.22 5.95 -15.41
N ALA A 384 -14.22 6.82 -15.46
CA ALA A 384 -14.20 8.04 -16.27
C ALA A 384 -13.24 9.08 -15.69
N ALA A 385 -13.16 9.18 -14.36
CA ALA A 385 -12.26 10.04 -13.61
C ALA A 385 -11.11 9.25 -12.97
N TYR A 386 -10.57 8.23 -13.67
CA TYR A 386 -9.55 7.31 -13.14
C TYR A 386 -8.32 7.97 -12.48
N PRO A 387 -7.83 9.15 -12.93
CA PRO A 387 -6.74 9.83 -12.23
C PRO A 387 -7.01 10.05 -10.74
N GLN A 388 -8.26 10.29 -10.33
CA GLN A 388 -8.60 10.63 -8.95
C GLN A 388 -8.37 9.46 -7.96
N PRO A 389 -8.99 8.26 -8.13
CA PRO A 389 -8.71 7.13 -7.25
C PRO A 389 -7.26 6.64 -7.34
N TYR A 390 -6.61 6.79 -8.50
CA TYR A 390 -5.19 6.47 -8.67
C TYR A 390 -4.30 7.39 -7.83
N LEU A 391 -4.42 8.71 -7.99
CA LEU A 391 -3.58 9.69 -7.30
C LEU A 391 -3.88 9.77 -5.80
N SER A 392 -5.13 9.61 -5.37
CA SER A 392 -5.46 9.52 -3.95
C SER A 392 -4.75 8.33 -3.27
N ARG A 393 -4.68 7.18 -3.97
CA ARG A 393 -3.95 6.00 -3.48
C ARG A 393 -2.44 6.18 -3.54
N LEU A 394 -1.91 6.76 -4.61
CA LEU A 394 -0.48 7.03 -4.74
C LEU A 394 -0.01 7.96 -3.63
N TRP A 395 -0.69 9.10 -3.45
CA TRP A 395 -0.39 10.06 -2.40
C TRP A 395 -0.41 9.40 -1.02
N ALA A 396 -1.42 8.57 -0.71
CA ALA A 396 -1.49 7.88 0.59
C ALA A 396 -0.31 6.91 0.83
N ARG A 397 0.24 6.31 -0.24
CA ARG A 397 1.44 5.46 -0.13
C ARG A 397 2.71 6.29 0.04
N LEU A 398 2.84 7.38 -0.72
CA LEU A 398 3.99 8.28 -0.62
C LEU A 398 4.03 9.00 0.73
N HIS A 399 2.88 9.46 1.23
CA HIS A 399 2.75 10.03 2.57
C HIS A 399 3.15 9.03 3.64
N GLY A 400 2.71 7.77 3.53
CA GLY A 400 3.17 6.70 4.41
C GLY A 400 4.69 6.55 4.38
N ARG A 401 5.28 6.44 3.18
CA ARG A 401 6.74 6.36 3.03
C ARG A 401 7.46 7.57 3.62
N ASP A 402 6.92 8.78 3.46
CA ASP A 402 7.47 10.01 4.00
C ASP A 402 7.44 10.05 5.53
N VAL A 403 6.36 9.57 6.15
CA VAL A 403 6.27 9.39 7.62
C VAL A 403 7.32 8.38 8.11
N TRP A 404 7.48 7.27 7.41
CA TRP A 404 8.43 6.21 7.76
C TRP A 404 9.86 6.48 7.25
N GLN A 405 10.08 7.62 6.61
CA GLN A 405 11.35 7.99 5.97
C GLN A 405 11.89 6.92 5.01
N GLU A 406 10.99 6.15 4.38
CA GLU A 406 11.33 5.17 3.36
C GLU A 406 11.70 5.89 2.05
N PRO A 407 12.85 5.55 1.45
CA PRO A 407 13.30 6.19 0.22
C PRO A 407 12.51 5.73 -1.01
N CYS A 408 12.50 6.59 -2.03
CA CYS A 408 12.07 6.31 -3.41
C CYS A 408 13.25 6.48 -4.39
N GLU A 409 14.44 6.06 -3.97
CA GLU A 409 15.68 6.21 -4.75
C GLU A 409 15.84 5.16 -5.86
N ASP A 410 15.27 3.96 -5.69
CA ASP A 410 15.32 2.90 -6.72
C ASP A 410 14.18 3.09 -7.75
N VAL A 411 14.57 3.26 -9.02
CA VAL A 411 13.62 3.49 -10.10
C VAL A 411 12.70 2.30 -10.38
N ASP A 412 13.17 1.08 -10.17
CA ASP A 412 12.36 -0.13 -10.38
C ASP A 412 11.33 -0.32 -9.26
N ASP A 413 11.66 0.09 -8.03
CA ASP A 413 10.70 0.17 -6.92
C ASP A 413 9.65 1.24 -7.16
N VAL A 414 10.04 2.41 -7.67
CA VAL A 414 9.12 3.49 -8.05
C VAL A 414 8.16 3.02 -9.13
N ARG A 415 8.65 2.40 -10.20
CA ARG A 415 7.79 1.86 -11.27
C ARG A 415 6.85 0.77 -10.73
N SER A 416 7.36 -0.11 -9.88
CA SER A 416 6.56 -1.15 -9.21
C SER A 416 5.48 -0.55 -8.31
N LEU A 417 5.77 0.56 -7.62
CA LEU A 417 4.81 1.33 -6.85
C LEU A 417 3.70 1.89 -7.75
N LEU A 418 4.06 2.57 -8.85
CA LEU A 418 3.10 3.16 -9.79
C LEU A 418 2.17 2.11 -10.42
N GLU A 419 2.70 0.95 -10.83
CA GLU A 419 1.86 -0.17 -11.28
C GLU A 419 1.00 -0.75 -10.16
N GLY A 420 1.60 -0.92 -8.98
CA GLY A 420 0.95 -1.48 -7.80
C GLY A 420 -0.21 -0.63 -7.30
N VAL A 421 -0.19 0.68 -7.54
CA VAL A 421 -1.31 1.58 -7.26
C VAL A 421 -2.49 1.28 -8.19
N ALA A 422 -2.27 1.23 -9.51
CA ALA A 422 -3.33 0.91 -10.48
C ALA A 422 -3.94 -0.48 -10.22
N ARG A 423 -3.09 -1.47 -9.88
CA ARG A 423 -3.55 -2.81 -9.50
C ARG A 423 -4.45 -2.79 -8.27
N SER A 424 -4.10 -1.97 -7.28
CA SER A 424 -4.87 -1.81 -6.04
C SER A 424 -6.24 -1.16 -6.31
N VAL A 425 -6.30 -0.14 -7.15
CA VAL A 425 -7.56 0.49 -7.56
C VAL A 425 -8.45 -0.49 -8.33
N SER A 426 -7.87 -1.23 -9.28
CA SER A 426 -8.61 -2.26 -10.03
C SER A 426 -9.16 -3.38 -9.14
N LEU A 427 -8.40 -3.80 -8.11
CA LEU A 427 -8.88 -4.77 -7.12
C LEU A 427 -10.10 -4.26 -6.35
N ASP A 428 -10.08 -3.00 -5.92
CA ASP A 428 -11.21 -2.42 -5.19
C ASP A 428 -12.46 -2.30 -6.08
N HIS A 429 -12.30 -1.89 -7.35
CA HIS A 429 -13.40 -1.89 -8.31
C HIS A 429 -14.00 -3.30 -8.49
N ARG A 430 -13.15 -4.33 -8.67
CA ARG A 430 -13.60 -5.72 -8.77
C ARG A 430 -14.34 -6.18 -7.52
N GLN A 431 -13.84 -5.83 -6.33
CA GLN A 431 -14.48 -6.20 -5.08
C GLN A 431 -15.85 -5.53 -4.93
N ARG A 432 -15.97 -4.23 -5.26
CA ARG A 432 -17.25 -3.52 -5.25
C ARG A 432 -18.27 -4.20 -6.18
N ILE A 433 -17.87 -4.50 -7.42
CA ILE A 433 -18.74 -5.19 -8.38
C ILE A 433 -19.15 -6.57 -7.88
N LYS A 434 -18.20 -7.35 -7.34
CA LYS A 434 -18.49 -8.67 -6.78
C LYS A 434 -19.51 -8.59 -5.65
N SER A 435 -19.30 -7.71 -4.68
CA SER A 435 -20.22 -7.51 -3.55
C SER A 435 -21.60 -7.05 -4.01
N MET A 436 -21.69 -6.27 -5.10
CA MET A 436 -22.97 -5.90 -5.69
C MET A 436 -23.71 -7.07 -6.33
N LEU A 437 -23.00 -7.96 -7.04
CA LEU A 437 -23.60 -9.14 -7.68
C LEU A 437 -24.06 -10.16 -6.63
N GLU A 438 -23.31 -10.35 -5.55
CA GLU A 438 -23.68 -11.25 -4.45
C GLU A 438 -24.98 -10.80 -3.75
N LEU A 439 -25.21 -9.49 -3.63
CA LEU A 439 -26.46 -8.95 -3.08
C LEU A 439 -27.68 -9.11 -4.00
N GLN A 440 -27.49 -9.36 -5.30
CA GLN A 440 -28.59 -9.64 -6.24
C GLN A 440 -29.05 -11.10 -6.24
N VAL A 441 -28.22 -12.02 -5.73
CA VAL A 441 -28.53 -13.46 -5.66
C VAL A 441 -29.21 -13.81 -4.33
N ALA A 442 -29.05 -12.97 -3.30
CA ALA A 442 -29.56 -13.18 -1.95
C ALA A 442 -30.90 -12.48 -1.65
N GLY A 443 -31.46 -11.74 -2.60
CA GLY A 443 -32.79 -11.11 -2.53
C GLY A 443 -33.60 -11.48 -3.75
#